data_AF-A0AAC9AW68-F1
#
_entry.id   AF-A0AAC9AW68-F1
#
_cell.length_a   1.000
_cell.length_b   1.000
_cell.length_c   1.000
_cell.angle_alpha   90.00
_cell.angle_beta   90.00
_cell.angle_gamma   90.00
#
_symmetry.space_group_name_H-M   'P 1'
#
loop_
_entity.id
_entity.type
_entity.pdbx_description
1 polymer ?
#
loop_
_entity_poly.entity_id
_entity_poly.type
_entity_poly.pdbx_seq_one_letter_code
_entity_poly.pdbx_strand_id
1 'polypeptide(L)'
;MIGRRLTMVAHVLRNVATGKDAFGHPAKPDYQPHGALRCFSWAPKVGVDAIVEGQKVAVKQDVRMMFALSGDLLPGDRIAQVTNRDGSEIHFRGPLRIEGEIDFKHTHREVALVRVA
;
A
#
# COMPACT_ATOMS: atom_id res chain seq x y z
N MET A 1 -6.16 -2.96 -22.06
CA MET A 1 -5.40 -4.12 -21.54
C MET A 1 -4.52 -3.64 -20.38
N ILE A 2 -4.91 -3.89 -19.13
CA ILE A 2 -4.23 -3.35 -17.92
C ILE A 2 -2.96 -4.12 -17.53
N GLY A 3 -2.79 -5.38 -17.96
CA GLY A 3 -1.56 -6.14 -17.70
C GLY A 3 -0.27 -5.49 -18.23
N ARG A 4 -0.37 -4.60 -19.24
CA ARG A 4 0.75 -3.79 -19.75
C ARG A 4 1.06 -2.55 -18.89
N ARG A 5 0.23 -2.23 -17.89
CA ARG A 5 0.39 -1.06 -17.01
C ARG A 5 1.07 -1.36 -15.68
N LEU A 6 1.26 -2.63 -15.31
CA LEU A 6 2.03 -3.01 -14.10
C LEU A 6 3.53 -2.88 -14.35
N THR A 7 4.02 -1.64 -14.40
CA THR A 7 5.39 -1.29 -14.79
C THR A 7 6.37 -1.24 -13.61
N MET A 8 5.87 -1.40 -12.38
CA MET A 8 6.63 -1.24 -11.14
C MET A 8 6.58 -2.52 -10.30
N VAL A 9 7.38 -2.56 -9.24
CA VAL A 9 7.39 -3.64 -8.24
C VAL A 9 7.29 -3.04 -6.84
N ALA A 10 6.32 -3.50 -6.05
CA ALA A 10 6.16 -3.12 -4.64
C ALA A 10 6.72 -4.22 -3.73
N HIS A 11 7.54 -3.83 -2.76
CA HIS A 11 8.03 -4.72 -1.72
C HIS A 11 7.06 -4.70 -0.55
N VAL A 12 6.28 -5.77 -0.41
CA VAL A 12 5.23 -5.91 0.60
C VAL A 12 5.81 -6.53 1.86
N LEU A 13 5.45 -5.96 3.01
CA LEU A 13 5.71 -6.47 4.34
C LEU A 13 4.38 -6.89 4.98
N ARG A 14 4.37 -8.03 5.66
CA ARG A 14 3.20 -8.54 6.38
C ARG A 14 3.49 -8.60 7.87
N ASN A 15 2.50 -8.21 8.67
CA ASN A 15 2.59 -8.38 10.12
C ASN A 15 2.47 -9.87 10.47
N VAL A 16 3.50 -10.43 11.09
CA VAL A 16 3.53 -11.83 11.55
C VAL A 16 3.43 -11.95 13.07
N ALA A 17 3.34 -10.83 13.79
CA ALA A 17 3.14 -10.86 15.23
C ALA A 17 1.79 -11.52 15.56
N THR A 18 1.84 -12.53 16.41
CA THR A 18 0.67 -13.26 16.89
C THR A 18 0.62 -13.23 18.42
N GLY A 19 -0.59 -13.37 18.97
CA GLY A 19 -0.80 -13.47 20.41
C GLY A 19 -0.74 -12.14 21.16
N LYS A 20 -0.46 -12.25 22.46
CA LYS A 20 -0.42 -11.14 23.42
C LYS A 20 0.95 -11.11 24.09
N ASP A 21 1.37 -9.93 24.53
CA ASP A 21 2.56 -9.77 25.36
C ASP A 21 2.33 -10.27 26.80
N ALA A 22 3.38 -10.17 27.64
CA ALA A 22 3.32 -10.59 29.04
C ALA A 22 2.28 -9.84 29.88
N PHE A 23 1.78 -8.70 29.39
CA PHE A 23 0.77 -7.87 30.05
C PHE A 23 -0.63 -8.04 29.43
N GLY A 24 -0.80 -8.97 28.49
CA GLY A 24 -2.08 -9.24 27.84
C GLY A 24 -2.47 -8.23 26.74
N HIS A 25 -1.59 -7.30 26.38
CA HIS A 25 -1.77 -6.43 25.22
C HIS A 25 -1.47 -7.18 23.93
N PRO A 26 -2.02 -6.77 22.78
CA PRO A 26 -1.62 -7.32 21.49
C PRO A 26 -0.10 -7.26 21.32
N ALA A 27 0.49 -8.34 20.81
CA ALA A 27 1.92 -8.36 20.52
C ALA A 27 2.30 -7.18 19.61
N LYS A 28 3.46 -6.57 19.86
CA LYS A 28 3.99 -5.49 19.03
C LYS A 28 4.05 -5.97 17.56
N PRO A 29 3.57 -5.17 16.59
CA PRO A 29 3.62 -5.56 15.19
C PRO A 29 5.04 -5.88 14.73
N ASP A 30 5.19 -7.00 14.02
CA ASP A 30 6.44 -7.47 13.43
C ASP A 30 6.24 -7.61 11.92
N TYR A 31 6.70 -6.62 11.17
CA TYR A 31 6.51 -6.56 9.72
C TYR A 31 7.69 -7.21 9.02
N GLN A 32 7.47 -8.39 8.45
CA GLN A 32 8.47 -9.17 7.74
C GLN A 32 8.24 -9.12 6.22
N PRO A 33 9.29 -9.25 5.40
CA PRO A 33 9.15 -9.34 3.94
C PRO A 33 8.19 -10.46 3.55
N HIS A 34 7.11 -10.10 2.86
CA HIS A 34 6.10 -11.04 2.35
C HIS A 34 6.35 -11.38 0.89
N GLY A 35 6.61 -10.37 0.06
CA GLY A 35 6.88 -10.60 -1.36
C GLY A 35 7.09 -9.32 -2.17
N ALA A 36 7.58 -9.50 -3.39
CA ALA A 36 7.72 -8.44 -4.38
C ALA A 36 6.63 -8.60 -5.44
N LEU A 37 5.67 -7.69 -5.48
CA LEU A 37 4.49 -7.79 -6.35
C LEU A 37 4.55 -6.75 -7.46
N ARG A 38 4.20 -7.16 -8.68
CA ARG A 38 4.06 -6.23 -9.81
C ARG A 38 2.90 -5.28 -9.55
N CYS A 39 3.17 -4.00 -9.73
CA CYS A 39 2.22 -2.95 -9.40
C CYS A 39 2.31 -1.78 -10.37
N PHE A 40 1.41 -0.82 -10.16
CA PHE A 40 1.48 0.53 -10.70
C PHE A 40 1.00 1.49 -9.62
N SER A 41 1.82 2.48 -9.26
CA SER A 41 1.45 3.51 -8.28
C SER A 41 1.16 4.84 -8.94
N TRP A 42 0.16 5.56 -8.43
CA TRP A 42 -0.12 6.94 -8.82
C TRP A 42 -0.65 7.73 -7.63
N ALA A 43 -0.42 9.04 -7.65
CA ALA A 43 -1.13 9.96 -6.78
C ALA A 43 -2.40 10.43 -7.52
N PRO A 44 -3.61 10.31 -6.92
CA PRO A 44 -4.80 10.93 -7.47
C PRO A 44 -4.62 12.46 -7.48
N LYS A 45 -5.33 13.13 -8.40
CA LYS A 45 -5.29 14.60 -8.48
C LYS A 45 -5.72 15.22 -7.15
N VAL A 46 -5.04 16.29 -6.76
CA VAL A 46 -5.38 17.09 -5.57
C VAL A 46 -6.87 17.49 -5.66
N GLY A 47 -7.65 17.13 -4.64
CA GLY A 47 -9.08 17.46 -4.53
C GLY A 47 -10.07 16.31 -4.78
N VAL A 48 -9.62 15.14 -5.26
CA VAL A 48 -10.54 13.99 -5.48
C VAL A 48 -10.96 13.31 -4.17
N ASP A 49 -10.06 13.27 -3.18
CA ASP A 49 -10.29 12.68 -1.85
C ASP A 49 -9.97 13.70 -0.71
N ALA A 50 -10.08 15.01 -0.98
CA ALA A 50 -9.80 16.04 0.02
C ALA A 50 -10.94 16.10 1.04
N ILE A 51 -10.62 15.87 2.32
CA ILE A 51 -11.54 16.17 3.43
C ILE A 51 -11.56 17.69 3.57
N VAL A 52 -12.66 18.30 3.14
CA VAL A 52 -12.91 19.74 3.32
C VAL A 52 -13.67 19.91 4.63
N GLU A 53 -12.94 20.23 5.71
CA GLU A 53 -13.53 20.61 6.99
C GLU A 53 -13.29 22.12 7.21
N GLY A 54 -14.28 22.94 6.81
CA GLY A 54 -14.19 24.40 6.91
C GLY A 54 -13.06 25.02 6.07
N GLN A 55 -12.26 25.91 6.67
CA GLN A 55 -11.13 26.60 6.01
C GLN A 55 -9.83 25.78 5.94
N LYS A 56 -9.81 24.53 6.42
CA LYS A 56 -8.63 23.68 6.39
C LYS A 56 -8.80 22.60 5.32
N VAL A 57 -7.94 22.62 4.32
CA VAL A 57 -7.80 21.53 3.35
C VAL A 57 -6.74 20.58 3.90
N ALA A 58 -7.17 19.47 4.49
CA ALA A 58 -6.25 18.37 4.80
C ALA A 58 -5.98 17.60 3.51
N VAL A 59 -4.80 17.78 2.92
CA VAL A 59 -4.37 16.98 1.78
C VAL A 59 -3.91 15.62 2.31
N LYS A 60 -4.82 14.65 2.35
CA LYS A 60 -4.45 13.26 2.55
C LYS A 60 -3.60 12.86 1.35
N GLN A 61 -2.30 12.61 1.57
CA GLN A 61 -1.43 12.05 0.55
C GLN A 61 -1.80 10.58 0.35
N ASP A 62 -2.93 10.34 -0.31
CA ASP A 62 -3.38 9.02 -0.68
C ASP A 62 -2.58 8.58 -1.91
N VAL A 63 -1.62 7.68 -1.72
CA VAL A 63 -1.02 6.99 -2.88
C VAL A 63 -1.97 5.84 -3.21
N ARG A 64 -2.40 5.75 -4.47
CA ARG A 64 -3.16 4.59 -4.93
C ARG A 64 -2.23 3.65 -5.67
N MET A 65 -2.44 2.36 -5.46
CA MET A 65 -1.69 1.33 -6.15
C MET A 65 -2.64 0.29 -6.74
N MET A 66 -2.24 -0.21 -7.90
CA MET A 66 -2.92 -1.29 -8.61
C MET A 66 -1.97 -2.48 -8.65
N PHE A 67 -2.50 -3.66 -8.35
CA PHE A 67 -1.79 -4.92 -8.33
C PHE A 67 -2.44 -5.95 -9.25
N ALA A 68 -1.65 -6.93 -9.68
CA ALA A 68 -2.18 -8.10 -10.38
C ALA A 68 -3.23 -8.81 -9.50
N LEU A 69 -4.27 -9.37 -10.13
CA LEU A 69 -5.36 -10.03 -9.41
C LEU A 69 -4.90 -11.21 -8.52
N SER A 70 -3.84 -11.91 -8.94
CA SER A 70 -3.22 -13.01 -8.21
C SER A 70 -2.28 -12.54 -7.09
N GLY A 71 -2.09 -11.24 -6.90
CA GLY A 71 -1.26 -10.71 -5.82
C GLY A 71 -1.85 -11.05 -4.45
N ASP A 72 -1.07 -11.70 -3.61
CA ASP A 72 -1.42 -11.92 -2.22
C ASP A 72 -1.18 -10.63 -1.43
N LEU A 73 -2.29 -9.94 -1.12
CA LEU A 73 -2.34 -8.70 -0.38
C LEU A 73 -3.47 -8.78 0.63
N LEU A 74 -3.23 -8.26 1.82
CA LEU A 74 -4.21 -8.13 2.88
C LEU A 74 -4.30 -6.68 3.37
N PRO A 75 -5.48 -6.24 3.86
CA PRO A 75 -5.59 -4.99 4.59
C PRO A 75 -4.58 -4.92 5.73
N GLY A 76 -3.90 -3.78 5.89
CA GLY A 76 -2.86 -3.60 6.91
C GLY A 76 -1.46 -4.07 6.52
N ASP A 77 -1.28 -4.80 5.41
CA ASP A 77 0.06 -5.01 4.84
C ASP A 77 0.73 -3.65 4.55
N ARG A 78 2.06 -3.63 4.61
CA ARG A 78 2.86 -2.41 4.38
C ARG A 78 3.68 -2.52 3.11
N ILE A 79 3.91 -1.39 2.47
CA ILE A 79 4.81 -1.26 1.33
C ILE A 79 6.11 -0.61 1.83
N ALA A 80 7.19 -1.37 1.80
CA ALA A 80 8.52 -0.90 2.22
C ALA A 80 9.10 0.09 1.20
N GLN A 81 8.96 -0.24 -0.08
CA GLN A 81 9.41 0.59 -1.20
C GLN A 81 8.71 0.14 -2.49
N VAL A 82 8.71 1.03 -3.48
CA VAL A 82 8.29 0.74 -4.85
C VAL A 82 9.45 1.05 -5.78
N THR A 83 9.80 0.09 -6.61
CA THR A 83 10.86 0.19 -7.61
C THR A 83 10.29 0.10 -9.03
N ASN A 84 11.10 0.48 -10.01
CA ASN A 84 10.87 0.07 -11.39
C ASN A 84 11.04 -1.45 -11.54
N ARG A 85 10.66 -1.98 -12.71
CA ARG A 85 10.58 -3.43 -12.92
C ARG A 85 11.91 -4.18 -12.81
N ASP A 86 13.03 -3.54 -13.13
CA ASP A 86 14.37 -4.12 -13.02
C ASP A 86 15.04 -3.84 -11.66
N GLY A 87 14.40 -3.05 -10.79
CA GLY A 87 14.86 -2.73 -9.46
C GLY A 87 15.94 -1.64 -9.39
N SER A 88 16.32 -1.03 -10.52
CA SER A 88 17.38 -0.01 -10.58
C SER A 88 16.96 1.35 -10.01
N GLU A 89 15.67 1.69 -10.08
CA GLU A 89 15.14 2.97 -9.60
C GLU A 89 14.09 2.76 -8.52
N ILE A 90 14.18 3.54 -7.44
CA ILE A 90 13.18 3.57 -6.37
C ILE A 90 12.24 4.75 -6.63
N HIS A 91 11.03 4.47 -7.09
CA HIS A 91 9.98 5.47 -7.28
C HIS A 91 9.39 5.96 -5.96
N PHE A 92 9.39 5.12 -4.94
CA PHE A 92 8.83 5.46 -3.64
C PHE A 92 9.54 4.73 -2.50
N ARG A 93 9.82 5.45 -1.40
CA ARG A 93 10.36 4.90 -0.14
C ARG A 93 9.31 4.98 0.97
N GLY A 94 8.99 3.83 1.56
CA GLY A 94 8.02 3.65 2.64
C GLY A 94 8.56 3.89 4.04
N PRO A 95 7.79 3.49 5.08
CA PRO A 95 6.62 2.61 5.01
C PRO A 95 5.30 3.31 4.63
N LEU A 96 4.57 2.74 3.68
CA LEU A 96 3.13 2.99 3.50
C LEU A 96 2.33 1.79 4.02
N ARG A 97 1.12 2.01 4.52
CA ARG A 97 0.19 0.96 4.92
C ARG A 97 -0.99 0.92 3.96
N ILE A 98 -1.45 -0.28 3.62
CA ILE A 98 -2.72 -0.50 2.93
C ILE A 98 -3.86 -0.16 3.89
N GLU A 99 -4.60 0.89 3.52
CA GLU A 99 -5.73 1.41 4.29
C GLU A 99 -7.05 0.96 3.65
N GLY A 100 -7.99 0.52 4.49
CA GLY A 100 -9.32 0.13 4.05
C GLY A 100 -9.37 -1.21 3.31
N GLU A 101 -10.45 -1.41 2.57
CA GLU A 101 -10.68 -2.62 1.79
C GLU A 101 -9.84 -2.63 0.50
N ILE A 102 -9.52 -3.83 0.03
CA ILE A 102 -8.86 -4.03 -1.26
C ILE A 102 -9.94 -4.14 -2.33
N ASP A 103 -10.05 -3.13 -3.18
CA ASP A 103 -11.05 -3.07 -4.22
C ASP A 103 -10.70 -4.03 -5.36
N PHE A 104 -11.62 -4.93 -5.69
CA PHE A 104 -11.53 -5.73 -6.90
C PHE A 104 -12.10 -4.93 -8.09
N LYS A 105 -11.27 -4.67 -9.10
CA LYS A 105 -11.71 -4.03 -10.34
C LYS A 105 -11.29 -4.83 -11.55
N HIS A 106 -12.26 -5.53 -12.15
CA HIS A 106 -12.12 -6.32 -13.37
C HIS A 106 -10.98 -7.34 -13.34
N THR A 107 -9.75 -6.92 -13.63
CA THR A 107 -8.57 -7.77 -13.78
C THR A 107 -7.46 -7.43 -12.79
N HIS A 108 -7.73 -6.54 -11.83
CA HIS A 108 -6.73 -6.05 -10.89
C HIS A 108 -7.34 -5.74 -9.52
N ARG A 109 -6.45 -5.59 -8.53
CA ARG A 109 -6.78 -5.14 -7.18
C ARG A 109 -6.29 -3.72 -7.01
N GLU A 110 -7.12 -2.82 -6.51
CA GLU A 110 -6.73 -1.46 -6.15
C GLU A 110 -6.67 -1.32 -4.63
N VAL A 111 -5.68 -0.57 -4.17
CA VAL A 111 -5.51 -0.26 -2.74
C VAL A 111 -5.22 1.21 -2.56
N ALA A 112 -5.76 1.77 -1.48
CA ALA A 112 -5.37 3.07 -0.97
C ALA A 112 -4.24 2.89 0.04
N LEU A 113 -3.24 3.76 -0.04
CA LEU A 113 -2.10 3.74 0.85
C LEU A 113 -2.01 5.03 1.64
N VAL A 114 -1.68 4.88 2.93
CA VAL A 114 -1.38 6.01 3.83
C VAL A 114 0.04 5.91 4.34
N ARG A 115 0.67 7.06 4.60
CA ARG A 115 1.97 7.10 5.29
C ARG A 115 1.81 6.62 6.72
N VAL A 116 2.75 5.77 7.14
CA VAL A 116 2.89 5.39 8.55
C VAL A 116 4.02 6.24 9.13
N ALA A 117 3.71 6.99 10.20
CA ALA A 117 4.70 7.75 10.97
C ALA A 117 5.49 6.85 11.92
#